data_AF-A0AAN4ZG80-F1
#
_entry.id   AF-A0AAN4ZG80-F1
#
_cell.length_a   1.000
_cell.length_b   1.000
_cell.length_c   1.000
_cell.angle_alpha   90.00
_cell.angle_beta   90.00
_cell.angle_gamma   90.00
#
_symmetry.space_group_name_H-M   'P 1'
#
loop_
_entity.id
_entity.type
_entity.pdbx_description
1 polymer ?
#
loop_
_entity_poly.entity_id
_entity_poly.type
_entity_poly.pdbx_seq_one_letter_code
_entity_poly.pdbx_strand_id
1 'polypeptide(L)'
;MLLSHRKNGTCMQVESWLKTPPGIEIPAREYFREVLRGLPASVSEGLKNHNESEFFFGSGRVIAAYCVVWIFACACLLRRVRWIGKLSKFIVGFAAIGSFVFLFRMLFTKRADIALQKFFRFNATSFETEEAWHKASRMSAESLCLGMGGMISMASYNKRGNIRFLGTVISVFDPSTVSSIQNAVIVCVMAW
;
A
#
# COMPACT_ATOMS: atom_id res chain seq x y z
N MET A 1 -33.17 13.92 -32.50
CA MET A 1 -33.59 13.44 -31.17
C MET A 1 -32.98 12.06 -30.89
N LEU A 2 -31.65 11.96 -30.70
CA LEU A 2 -30.97 10.68 -30.38
C LEU A 2 -29.57 10.94 -29.78
N LEU A 3 -29.50 11.63 -28.63
CA LEU A 3 -28.27 11.77 -27.84
C LEU A 3 -28.61 11.99 -26.35
N SER A 4 -29.09 10.96 -25.64
CA SER A 4 -29.27 11.10 -24.17
C SER A 4 -29.36 9.79 -23.37
N HIS A 5 -28.62 8.72 -23.70
CA HIS A 5 -28.69 7.50 -22.88
C HIS A 5 -27.37 6.76 -22.59
N ARG A 6 -26.20 7.36 -22.84
CA ARG A 6 -24.90 6.70 -22.61
C ARG A 6 -24.09 7.31 -21.45
N LYS A 7 -24.70 7.51 -20.27
CA LYS A 7 -24.00 8.06 -19.08
C LYS A 7 -24.01 7.21 -17.79
N ASN A 8 -24.65 6.04 -17.74
CA ASN A 8 -24.83 5.30 -16.46
C ASN A 8 -24.15 3.92 -16.39
N GLY A 9 -23.03 3.71 -17.11
CA GLY A 9 -22.52 2.35 -17.39
C GLY A 9 -21.41 1.76 -16.50
N THR A 10 -20.83 2.44 -15.50
CA THR A 10 -19.57 1.95 -14.89
C THR A 10 -19.52 1.88 -13.37
N CYS A 11 -20.46 2.46 -12.63
CA CYS A 11 -20.60 2.16 -11.19
C CYS A 11 -20.97 0.68 -10.97
N MET A 12 -21.62 0.06 -11.96
CA MET A 12 -21.92 -1.37 -11.99
C MET A 12 -20.69 -2.28 -12.18
N GLN A 13 -19.53 -1.77 -12.64
CA GLN A 13 -18.36 -2.64 -12.83
C GLN A 13 -17.76 -3.04 -11.48
N VAL A 14 -17.57 -2.09 -10.55
CA VAL A 14 -17.06 -2.37 -9.17
C VAL A 14 -18.01 -3.27 -8.39
N GLU A 15 -19.33 -3.06 -8.50
CA GLU A 15 -20.30 -4.00 -7.94
C GLU A 15 -20.29 -5.35 -8.66
N SER A 16 -20.04 -5.43 -9.97
CA SER A 16 -19.92 -6.71 -10.69
C SER A 16 -18.65 -7.50 -10.32
N TRP A 17 -17.59 -6.82 -9.85
CA TRP A 17 -16.39 -7.47 -9.29
C TRP A 17 -16.68 -8.11 -7.91
N LEU A 18 -17.57 -7.50 -7.12
CA LEU A 18 -18.07 -8.03 -5.83
C LEU A 18 -19.25 -9.00 -5.99
N LYS A 19 -20.02 -8.88 -7.07
CA LYS A 19 -21.16 -9.72 -7.49
C LYS A 19 -20.79 -10.64 -8.65
N THR A 20 -19.55 -11.12 -8.70
CA THR A 20 -19.23 -12.25 -9.58
C THR A 20 -19.99 -13.46 -9.05
N PRO A 21 -20.75 -14.19 -9.89
CA PRO A 21 -21.43 -15.41 -9.45
C PRO A 21 -20.38 -16.38 -8.87
N PRO A 22 -20.75 -17.19 -7.85
CA PRO A 22 -19.81 -18.15 -7.26
C PRO A 22 -19.31 -19.09 -8.35
N GLY A 23 -18.04 -18.95 -8.75
CA GLY A 23 -17.42 -19.79 -9.79
C GLY A 23 -16.52 -19.08 -10.82
N ILE A 24 -16.52 -17.75 -10.91
CA ILE A 24 -15.57 -17.01 -11.79
C ILE A 24 -14.73 -16.07 -10.91
N GLU A 25 -13.61 -16.58 -10.37
CA GLU A 25 -12.64 -15.75 -9.66
C GLU A 25 -11.77 -14.95 -10.65
N ILE A 26 -11.31 -13.77 -10.21
CA ILE A 26 -10.41 -12.92 -11.01
C ILE A 26 -9.08 -13.68 -11.16
N PRO A 27 -8.51 -13.81 -12.37
CA PRO A 27 -7.30 -14.63 -12.58
C PRO A 27 -6.11 -14.16 -11.72
N ALA A 28 -6.01 -12.86 -11.41
CA ALA A 28 -5.00 -12.33 -10.49
C ALA A 28 -5.22 -12.79 -9.04
N ARG A 29 -6.48 -12.93 -8.61
CA ARG A 29 -6.85 -13.40 -7.27
C ARG A 29 -6.65 -14.91 -7.14
N GLU A 30 -7.05 -15.67 -8.15
CA GLU A 30 -6.83 -17.11 -8.27
C GLU A 30 -5.34 -17.42 -8.23
N TYR A 31 -4.54 -16.75 -9.07
CA TYR A 31 -3.07 -16.88 -9.05
C TYR A 31 -2.47 -16.57 -7.68
N PHE A 32 -2.91 -15.49 -7.03
CA PHE A 32 -2.40 -15.14 -5.70
C PHE A 32 -2.81 -16.12 -4.60
N ARG A 33 -4.01 -16.69 -4.69
CA ARG A 33 -4.55 -17.64 -3.70
C ARG A 33 -3.94 -19.03 -3.88
N GLU A 34 -3.96 -19.54 -5.10
CA GLU A 34 -3.60 -20.93 -5.40
C GLU A 34 -2.10 -21.09 -5.60
N VAL A 35 -1.47 -20.24 -6.42
CA VAL A 35 -0.05 -20.40 -6.80
C VAL A 35 0.90 -19.81 -5.76
N LEU A 36 0.55 -18.66 -5.18
CA LEU A 36 1.42 -17.96 -4.23
C LEU A 36 1.19 -18.38 -2.77
N ARG A 37 -0.05 -18.52 -2.33
CA ARG A 37 -0.36 -18.85 -0.93
C ARG A 37 -0.68 -20.33 -0.68
N GLY A 38 -1.10 -21.08 -1.70
CA GLY A 38 -1.53 -22.47 -1.53
C GLY A 38 -2.79 -22.62 -0.67
N LEU A 39 -3.64 -21.58 -0.59
CA LEU A 39 -4.90 -21.63 0.15
C LEU A 39 -5.99 -22.35 -0.68
N PRO A 40 -6.91 -23.09 -0.04
CA PRO A 40 -8.02 -23.74 -0.75
C PRO A 40 -8.95 -22.72 -1.42
N ALA A 41 -9.65 -23.16 -2.47
CA ALA A 41 -10.45 -22.32 -3.36
C ALA A 41 -11.56 -21.53 -2.64
N SER A 42 -12.07 -21.98 -1.48
CA SER A 42 -13.11 -21.27 -0.73
C SER A 42 -12.91 -21.24 0.80
N VAL A 43 -13.30 -20.12 1.43
CA VAL A 43 -13.28 -19.94 2.91
C VAL A 43 -14.20 -20.96 3.60
N SER A 44 -15.32 -21.32 2.97
CA SER A 44 -16.25 -22.34 3.47
C SER A 44 -15.63 -23.73 3.56
N GLU A 45 -14.70 -24.05 2.66
CA GLU A 45 -14.01 -25.34 2.61
C GLU A 45 -12.85 -25.40 3.61
N GLY A 46 -12.19 -24.25 3.87
CA GLY A 46 -11.22 -24.10 4.97
C GLY A 46 -11.87 -24.24 6.36
N LEU A 47 -13.07 -23.65 6.54
CA LEU A 47 -13.83 -23.73 7.79
C LEU A 47 -14.37 -25.15 8.06
N LYS A 48 -14.82 -25.85 7.00
CA LYS A 48 -15.36 -27.22 7.11
C LYS A 48 -14.30 -28.26 7.46
N ASN A 49 -13.05 -28.01 7.10
CA ASN A 49 -11.94 -28.94 7.32
C ASN A 49 -11.14 -28.65 8.59
N HIS A 50 -11.49 -27.64 9.41
CA HIS A 50 -10.68 -27.20 10.57
C HIS A 50 -9.20 -26.89 10.21
N ASN A 51 -8.91 -26.56 8.96
CA ASN A 51 -7.55 -26.35 8.45
C ASN A 51 -7.08 -24.89 8.56
N GLU A 52 -7.76 -24.08 9.38
CA GLU A 52 -7.52 -22.63 9.51
C GLU A 52 -6.13 -22.30 10.06
N SER A 53 -5.48 -23.29 10.69
CA SER A 53 -4.13 -23.22 11.27
C SER A 53 -3.06 -23.93 10.43
N GLU A 54 -3.43 -24.70 9.41
CA GLU A 54 -2.45 -25.44 8.60
C GLU A 54 -2.00 -24.58 7.41
N PHE A 55 -0.98 -23.73 7.64
CA PHE A 55 -0.25 -23.05 6.58
C PHE A 55 0.56 -24.08 5.78
N PHE A 56 -0.10 -24.81 4.88
CA PHE A 56 0.60 -25.67 3.94
C PHE A 56 1.20 -24.81 2.83
N PHE A 57 2.50 -24.56 2.89
CA PHE A 57 3.21 -23.88 1.81
C PHE A 57 3.25 -24.80 0.58
N GLY A 58 2.24 -24.69 -0.28
CA GLY A 58 2.16 -25.45 -1.54
C GLY A 58 3.33 -25.20 -2.50
N SER A 59 4.15 -24.16 -2.26
CA SER A 59 5.35 -23.87 -3.04
C SER A 59 6.50 -23.36 -2.17
N GLY A 60 7.64 -24.08 -2.19
CA GLY A 60 8.87 -23.69 -1.46
C GLY A 60 9.51 -22.36 -1.92
N ARG A 61 8.99 -21.76 -3.00
CA ARG A 61 9.45 -20.48 -3.55
C ARG A 61 9.28 -19.32 -2.56
N VAL A 62 8.19 -19.31 -1.79
CA VAL A 62 7.92 -18.26 -0.80
C VAL A 62 8.90 -18.33 0.35
N ILE A 63 9.22 -19.55 0.81
CA ILE A 63 10.23 -19.78 1.87
C ILE A 63 11.60 -19.33 1.38
N ALA A 64 11.98 -19.70 0.14
CA ALA A 64 13.25 -19.25 -0.44
C ALA A 64 13.33 -17.71 -0.55
N ALA A 65 12.26 -17.04 -1.00
CA ALA A 65 12.20 -15.58 -1.03
C ALA A 65 12.32 -14.96 0.38
N TYR A 66 11.66 -15.55 1.37
CA TYR A 66 11.76 -15.12 2.76
C TYR A 66 13.18 -15.24 3.30
N CYS A 67 13.86 -16.36 3.05
CA CYS A 67 15.25 -16.56 3.42
C CYS A 67 16.18 -15.54 2.74
N VAL A 68 15.99 -15.27 1.44
CA VAL A 68 16.78 -14.26 0.71
C VAL A 68 16.61 -12.87 1.33
N VAL A 69 15.37 -12.48 1.67
CA VAL A 69 15.09 -11.18 2.31
C VAL A 69 15.76 -11.10 3.69
N TRP A 70 15.73 -12.18 4.49
CA TRP A 70 16.40 -12.21 5.79
C TRP A 70 17.92 -12.18 5.70
N ILE A 71 18.51 -12.90 4.75
CA ILE A 71 19.96 -12.85 4.50
C ILE A 71 20.36 -11.41 4.11
N PHE A 72 19.57 -10.77 3.24
CA PHE A 72 19.79 -9.38 2.86
C PHE A 72 19.66 -8.42 4.07
N ALA A 73 18.66 -8.62 4.92
CA ALA A 73 18.47 -7.83 6.13
C ALA A 73 19.65 -7.99 7.11
N CYS A 74 20.09 -9.22 7.37
CA CYS A 74 21.27 -9.51 8.18
C CYS A 74 22.54 -8.87 7.58
N ALA A 75 22.73 -8.95 6.27
CA ALA A 75 23.85 -8.31 5.59
C ALA A 75 23.82 -6.77 5.72
N CYS A 76 22.63 -6.17 5.72
CA CYS A 76 22.46 -4.73 5.95
C CYS A 76 22.80 -4.34 7.39
N LEU A 77 22.40 -5.14 8.38
CA LEU A 77 22.65 -4.87 9.80
C LEU A 77 24.13 -5.05 10.19
N LEU A 78 24.82 -6.04 9.61
CA LEU A 78 26.24 -6.29 9.88
C LEU A 78 27.18 -5.21 9.30
N ARG A 79 26.70 -4.43 8.32
CA ARG A 79 27.50 -3.38 7.67
C ARG A 79 27.37 -2.07 8.45
N ARG A 80 28.43 -1.23 8.43
CA ARG A 80 28.43 0.05 9.17
C ARG A 80 27.23 0.94 8.79
N VAL A 81 26.68 1.66 9.78
CA VAL A 81 25.59 2.65 9.65
C VAL A 81 25.78 3.65 8.50
N ARG A 82 27.04 4.04 8.18
CA ARG A 82 27.34 4.92 7.04
C ARG A 82 26.97 4.33 5.67
N TRP A 83 27.04 3.01 5.50
CA TRP A 83 26.61 2.32 4.29
C TRP A 83 25.08 2.23 4.22
N ILE A 84 24.44 1.91 5.34
CA ILE A 84 22.97 1.84 5.45
C ILE A 84 22.35 3.19 5.06
N GLY A 85 22.92 4.31 5.53
CA GLY A 85 22.46 5.65 5.15
C GLY A 85 22.62 5.98 3.66
N LYS A 86 23.62 5.43 2.96
CA LYS A 86 23.77 5.60 1.50
C LYS A 86 22.75 4.76 0.74
N LEU A 87 22.59 3.50 1.15
CA LEU A 87 21.64 2.58 0.53
C LEU A 87 20.19 3.07 0.72
N SER A 88 19.84 3.56 1.90
CA SER A 88 18.53 4.13 2.19
C SER A 88 18.19 5.28 1.25
N LYS A 89 19.13 6.21 1.00
CA LYS A 89 18.92 7.31 0.04
C LYS A 89 18.62 6.79 -1.37
N PHE A 90 19.29 5.72 -1.78
CA PHE A 90 19.04 5.09 -3.09
C PHE A 90 17.66 4.44 -3.16
N ILE A 91 17.27 3.65 -2.15
CA ILE A 91 15.97 2.98 -2.11
C ILE A 91 14.82 3.99 -2.07
N VAL A 92 14.92 5.00 -1.20
CA VAL A 92 13.91 6.07 -1.07
C VAL A 92 13.82 6.87 -2.36
N GLY A 93 14.96 7.26 -2.94
CA GLY A 93 14.98 7.97 -4.22
C GLY A 93 14.37 7.15 -5.36
N PHE A 94 14.70 5.87 -5.46
CA PHE A 94 14.14 4.96 -6.45
C PHE A 94 12.63 4.79 -6.30
N ALA A 95 12.13 4.61 -5.08
CA ALA A 95 10.71 4.50 -4.79
C ALA A 95 9.94 5.80 -5.12
N ALA A 96 10.53 6.96 -4.84
CA ALA A 96 9.95 8.26 -5.18
C ALA A 96 9.86 8.46 -6.70
N ILE A 97 10.93 8.14 -7.44
CA ILE A 97 10.95 8.21 -8.91
C ILE A 97 9.93 7.23 -9.50
N GLY A 98 9.89 5.99 -9.00
CA GLY A 98 8.91 5.00 -9.42
C GLY A 98 7.47 5.50 -9.23
N SER A 99 7.15 5.99 -8.03
CA SER A 99 5.83 6.56 -7.72
C SER A 99 5.46 7.71 -8.68
N PHE A 100 6.42 8.57 -9.01
CA PHE A 100 6.22 9.68 -9.94
C PHE A 100 5.93 9.18 -11.36
N VAL A 101 6.73 8.24 -11.90
CA VAL A 101 6.49 7.65 -13.23
C VAL A 101 5.12 6.97 -13.32
N PHE A 102 4.73 6.24 -12.28
CA PHE A 102 3.39 5.64 -12.20
C PHE A 102 2.30 6.70 -12.18
N LEU A 103 2.45 7.78 -11.41
CA LEU A 103 1.50 8.88 -11.37
C LEU A 103 1.28 9.50 -12.76
N PHE A 104 2.37 9.84 -13.47
CA PHE A 104 2.27 10.37 -14.84
C PHE A 104 1.53 9.40 -15.75
N ARG A 105 1.91 8.12 -15.72
CA ARG A 105 1.29 7.11 -16.58
C ARG A 105 -0.22 6.96 -16.32
N MET A 106 -0.65 7.10 -15.08
CA MET A 106 -2.06 7.02 -14.69
C MET A 106 -2.84 8.28 -15.09
N LEU A 107 -2.26 9.47 -14.94
CA LEU A 107 -2.89 10.72 -15.35
C LEU A 107 -3.18 10.81 -16.85
N PHE A 108 -2.33 10.21 -17.70
CA PHE A 108 -2.54 10.16 -19.15
C PHE A 108 -3.59 9.13 -19.61
N THR A 109 -4.22 8.40 -18.70
CA THR A 109 -5.22 7.39 -19.05
C THR A 109 -6.60 8.04 -19.21
N LYS A 110 -7.41 7.57 -20.18
CA LYS A 110 -8.68 8.17 -20.63
C LYS A 110 -9.79 8.32 -19.55
N ARG A 111 -9.58 7.81 -18.33
CA ARG A 111 -10.54 7.83 -17.20
C ARG A 111 -9.97 8.47 -15.92
N ALA A 112 -8.84 9.17 -16.04
CA ALA A 112 -8.20 9.81 -14.88
C ALA A 112 -9.10 10.86 -14.21
N ASP A 113 -10.02 11.48 -14.97
CA ASP A 113 -10.98 12.46 -14.50
C ASP A 113 -11.97 11.89 -13.46
N ILE A 114 -12.51 10.69 -13.72
CA ILE A 114 -13.43 10.00 -12.80
C ILE A 114 -12.71 9.65 -11.50
N ALA A 115 -11.44 9.23 -11.61
CA ALA A 115 -10.62 8.90 -10.46
C ALA A 115 -10.31 10.14 -9.60
N LEU A 116 -9.95 11.26 -10.25
CA LEU A 116 -9.67 12.52 -9.55
C LEU A 116 -10.92 13.03 -8.83
N GLN A 117 -12.09 12.96 -9.47
CA GLN A 117 -13.36 13.33 -8.85
C GLN A 117 -13.68 12.45 -7.63
N LYS A 118 -13.37 11.16 -7.69
CA LYS A 118 -13.55 10.25 -6.55
C LYS A 118 -12.57 10.56 -5.41
N PHE A 119 -11.32 10.89 -5.74
CA PHE A 119 -10.29 11.23 -4.75
C PHE A 119 -10.63 12.52 -3.99
N PHE A 120 -11.07 13.56 -4.69
CA PHE A 120 -11.43 14.85 -4.09
C PHE A 120 -12.87 14.93 -3.58
N ARG A 121 -13.63 13.82 -3.60
CA ARG A 121 -15.00 13.80 -3.10
C ARG A 121 -15.00 13.98 -1.58
N PHE A 122 -15.20 15.22 -1.15
CA PHE A 122 -15.31 15.57 0.26
C PHE A 122 -16.63 15.04 0.86
N ASN A 123 -16.55 14.31 1.96
CA ASN A 123 -17.71 13.86 2.71
C ASN A 123 -17.68 14.42 4.13
N ALA A 124 -18.40 15.53 4.35
CA ALA A 124 -18.42 16.25 5.62
C ALA A 124 -18.94 15.38 6.78
N THR A 125 -19.91 14.50 6.52
CA THR A 125 -20.53 13.66 7.56
C THR A 125 -19.56 12.64 8.13
N SER A 126 -18.50 12.28 7.40
CA SER A 126 -17.48 11.36 7.89
C SER A 126 -16.62 11.97 9.01
N PHE A 127 -16.51 13.30 9.08
CA PHE A 127 -15.73 13.99 10.11
C PHE A 127 -16.44 14.07 11.46
N GLU A 128 -17.76 13.84 11.50
CA GLU A 128 -18.54 13.83 12.74
C GLU A 128 -18.44 12.49 13.48
N THR A 129 -17.99 11.44 12.78
CA THR A 129 -17.85 10.10 13.36
C THR A 129 -16.55 9.96 14.16
N GLU A 130 -16.64 9.47 15.39
CA GLU A 130 -15.47 9.23 16.26
C GLU A 130 -14.51 8.20 15.62
N GLU A 131 -15.05 7.19 14.94
CA GLU A 131 -14.28 6.15 14.27
C GLU A 131 -13.32 6.72 13.21
N ALA A 132 -13.72 7.77 12.49
CA ALA A 132 -12.87 8.40 11.49
C ALA A 132 -11.63 9.05 12.12
N TRP A 133 -11.77 9.68 13.28
CA TRP A 133 -10.67 10.29 14.03
C TRP A 133 -9.73 9.25 14.64
N HIS A 134 -10.28 8.17 15.22
CA HIS A 134 -9.46 7.06 15.71
C HIS A 134 -8.67 6.39 14.60
N LYS A 135 -9.31 6.16 13.45
CA LYS A 135 -8.66 5.58 12.27
C LYS A 135 -7.57 6.50 11.73
N ALA A 136 -7.83 7.80 11.61
CA ALA A 136 -6.85 8.78 11.16
C ALA A 136 -5.64 8.88 12.10
N SER A 137 -5.89 8.89 13.42
CA SER A 137 -4.83 8.90 14.44
C SER A 137 -3.96 7.65 14.36
N ARG A 138 -4.59 6.46 14.30
CA ARG A 138 -3.89 5.19 14.18
C ARG A 138 -3.06 5.10 12.90
N MET A 139 -3.65 5.47 11.76
CA MET A 139 -2.94 5.47 10.47
C MET A 139 -1.74 6.44 10.48
N SER A 140 -1.88 7.60 11.11
CA SER A 140 -0.79 8.56 11.24
C SER A 140 0.32 8.04 12.17
N ALA A 141 -0.04 7.44 13.30
CA ALA A 141 0.92 6.88 14.26
C ALA A 141 1.68 5.67 13.68
N GLU A 142 0.98 4.78 12.96
CA GLU A 142 1.57 3.63 12.28
C GLU A 142 2.45 4.07 11.10
N SER A 143 2.04 5.08 10.32
CA SER A 143 2.82 5.63 9.20
C SER A 143 4.16 6.22 9.64
N LEU A 144 4.19 6.93 10.77
CA LEU A 144 5.42 7.47 11.36
C LEU A 144 6.21 6.46 12.22
N CYS A 145 5.69 5.25 12.43
CA CYS A 145 6.26 4.25 13.34
C CYS A 145 6.59 4.84 14.73
N LEU A 146 5.69 5.67 15.27
CA LEU A 146 5.91 6.31 16.57
C LEU A 146 6.06 5.24 17.67
N GLY A 147 7.10 5.36 18.50
CA GLY A 147 7.33 4.47 19.64
C GLY A 147 8.10 3.18 19.35
N MET A 148 8.41 2.84 18.08
CA MET A 148 9.19 1.63 17.74
C MET A 148 10.72 1.77 17.93
N GLY A 149 11.20 2.89 18.47
CA GLY A 149 12.63 3.11 18.78
C GLY A 149 13.55 3.39 17.56
N GLY A 150 13.11 3.11 16.33
CA GLY A 150 13.89 3.36 15.11
C GLY A 150 14.30 4.81 14.91
N MET A 151 13.37 5.76 15.10
CA MET A 151 13.67 7.19 15.03
C MET A 151 14.61 7.67 16.14
N ILE A 152 14.48 7.12 17.35
CA ILE A 152 15.34 7.47 18.49
C ILE A 152 16.77 7.00 18.24
N SER A 153 16.94 5.77 17.74
CA SER A 153 18.25 5.23 17.35
C SER A 153 18.90 6.09 16.27
N MET A 154 18.15 6.48 15.22
CA MET A 154 18.67 7.35 14.16
C MET A 154 19.01 8.76 14.64
N ALA A 155 18.22 9.32 15.57
CA ALA A 155 18.47 10.63 16.16
C ALA A 155 19.74 10.65 17.02
N SER A 156 20.10 9.53 17.67
CA SER A 156 21.33 9.40 18.48
C SER A 156 22.61 9.61 17.67
N TYR A 157 22.60 9.27 16.37
CA TYR A 157 23.75 9.48 15.48
C TYR A 157 23.90 10.93 14.99
N ASN A 158 22.97 11.84 15.30
CA ASN A 158 23.03 13.24 14.85
C ASN A 158 23.95 14.08 15.74
N LYS A 159 24.66 15.06 15.14
CA LYS A 159 25.52 15.98 15.90
C LYS A 159 24.67 16.89 16.79
N ARG A 160 25.12 17.13 18.03
CA ARG A 160 24.37 17.81 19.10
C ARG A 160 23.88 19.24 18.79
N GLY A 161 24.43 19.90 17.76
CA GLY A 161 24.09 21.28 17.36
C GLY A 161 23.32 21.44 16.04
N ASN A 162 22.84 20.36 15.42
CA ASN A 162 22.06 20.46 14.19
C ASN A 162 20.63 20.95 14.48
N ILE A 163 20.01 21.72 13.57
CA ILE A 163 18.65 22.26 13.72
C ILE A 163 17.66 21.10 13.72
N ARG A 164 17.32 20.59 14.92
CA ARG A 164 16.48 19.40 15.09
C ARG A 164 15.07 19.61 14.55
N PHE A 165 14.58 20.85 14.62
CA PHE A 165 13.22 21.20 14.19
C PHE A 165 12.99 20.98 12.69
N LEU A 166 13.87 21.49 11.83
CA LEU A 166 13.72 21.36 10.38
C LEU A 166 13.83 19.90 9.93
N GLY A 167 14.75 19.13 10.53
CA GLY A 167 14.86 17.70 10.28
C GLY A 167 13.60 16.93 10.66
N THR A 168 12.98 17.27 11.80
CA THR A 168 11.71 16.68 12.23
C THR A 168 10.58 17.04 11.27
N VAL A 169 10.43 18.30 10.88
CA VAL A 169 9.38 18.74 9.94
C VAL A 169 9.50 18.01 8.60
N ILE A 170 10.70 17.92 8.03
CA ILE A 170 10.94 17.19 6.78
C ILE A 170 10.58 15.71 6.94
N SER A 171 10.95 15.08 8.07
CA SER A 171 10.66 13.67 8.31
C SER A 171 9.16 13.34 8.46
N VAL A 172 8.32 14.32 8.80
CA VAL A 172 6.86 14.17 8.86
C VAL A 172 6.22 14.47 7.50
N PHE A 173 6.72 15.49 6.81
CA PHE A 173 6.16 15.96 5.54
C PHE A 173 6.43 15.01 4.37
N ASP A 174 7.62 14.41 4.31
CA ASP A 174 8.00 13.49 3.24
C ASP A 174 7.07 12.25 3.15
N PRO A 175 6.87 11.45 4.22
CA PRO A 175 6.01 10.27 4.16
C PRO A 175 4.52 10.60 3.94
N SER A 176 4.04 11.73 4.45
CA SER A 176 2.67 12.19 4.21
C SER A 176 2.43 12.58 2.75
N THR A 177 3.43 13.20 2.11
CA THR A 177 3.37 13.53 0.67
C THR A 177 3.42 12.28 -0.18
N VAL A 178 4.33 11.35 0.11
CA VAL A 178 4.47 10.08 -0.63
C VAL A 178 3.19 9.23 -0.52
N SER A 179 2.62 9.10 0.67
CA SER A 179 1.37 8.35 0.87
C SER A 179 0.18 9.00 0.15
N SER A 180 0.11 10.32 0.10
CA SER A 180 -0.93 11.03 -0.67
C SER A 180 -0.81 10.77 -2.18
N ILE A 181 0.41 10.79 -2.73
CA ILE A 181 0.68 10.45 -4.14
C ILE A 181 0.30 8.99 -4.42
N GLN A 182 0.69 8.06 -3.56
CA GLN A 182 0.36 6.64 -3.71
C GLN A 182 -1.16 6.39 -3.67
N ASN A 183 -1.88 7.05 -2.76
CA ASN A 183 -3.33 6.97 -2.69
C ASN A 183 -3.99 7.50 -3.98
N ALA A 184 -3.50 8.62 -4.53
CA ALA A 184 -3.97 9.12 -5.82
C ALA A 184 -3.71 8.10 -6.94
N VAL A 185 -2.52 7.49 -7.00
CA VAL A 185 -2.19 6.44 -7.97
C VAL A 185 -3.15 5.25 -7.84
N ILE A 186 -3.41 4.77 -6.62
CA ILE A 186 -4.31 3.63 -6.37
C ILE A 186 -5.73 3.95 -6.84
N VAL A 187 -6.26 5.13 -6.52
CA VAL A 187 -7.59 5.53 -6.97
C VAL A 187 -7.66 5.63 -8.50
N CYS A 188 -6.61 6.16 -9.14
CA CYS A 188 -6.49 6.17 -10.60
C CYS A 188 -6.45 4.78 -11.22
N VAL A 189 -5.72 3.83 -10.61
CA VAL A 189 -5.69 2.42 -11.03
C VAL A 189 -7.07 1.79 -10.91
N MET A 190 -7.80 2.04 -9.82
CA MET A 190 -9.14 1.48 -9.62
C MET A 190 -10.20 2.05 -10.56
N ALA A 191 -9.97 3.23 -11.13
CA ALA A 191 -10.89 3.87 -12.06
C ALA A 191 -10.70 3.42 -13.52
N TRP A 192 -9.57 2.77 -13.82
CA TRP A 192 -9.26 2.20 -15.12
C TRP A 192 -10.10 0.95 -15.38
#